data_AF-A0A9P5KYP4-F1
#
_entry.id   AF-A0A9P5KYP4-F1
#
_cell.length_a   1.000
_cell.length_b   1.000
_cell.length_c   1.000
_cell.angle_alpha   90.00
_cell.angle_beta   90.00
_cell.angle_gamma   90.00
#
_symmetry.space_group_name_H-M   'P 1'
#
loop_
_entity.id
_entity.type
_entity.pdbx_description
1 polymer ?
#
loop_
_entity_poly.entity_id
_entity_poly.type
_entity_poly.pdbx_seq_one_letter_code
_entity_poly.pdbx_strand_id
1 'polypeptide(L)'
;MLTSPGPVIGGFVSEKKDFRWLEWVILFMVAFNYLYSIPQFETYKKTILQKRSRTEKNAEAPPNLKSVVPSSAVIQRIVLKPFKMLFVEMIVLFMTIYMAFNFAVFYSFFAAFPYIFGGRYSFTASQEGLTFISIALGCVIGFLAVVYIDRKTYPALEAKYGVGTVPPEYRLYGAMVGCALNPVSLFWFGWTADKGVHWLSPVVAAVPFAVGNIMVYSSGALYIMNSYGSLHGASALSANSLLRYAAGGAFPLFTVQMFSSLGIGWASSLLGFVSVALVPVPWVLYKYGSRIRAHSQYITIQAIEPENTFVEDGVTACK
;
A
#
# COMPACT_ATOMS: atom_id res chain seq x y z
N MET A 1 -1.31 -10.18 6.82
CA MET A 1 -0.76 -10.72 8.09
C MET A 1 0.07 -12.01 7.90
N LEU A 2 -0.17 -12.84 6.87
CA LEU A 2 0.60 -14.09 6.68
C LEU A 2 2.07 -13.93 6.22
N THR A 3 2.51 -12.74 5.78
CA THR A 3 3.85 -12.56 5.20
C THR A 3 4.98 -12.43 6.22
N SER A 4 4.69 -12.02 7.45
CA SER A 4 5.70 -11.79 8.49
C SER A 4 6.30 -13.04 9.15
N PRO A 5 5.56 -14.12 9.44
CA PRO A 5 6.16 -15.35 10.00
C PRO A 5 6.94 -16.18 8.97
N GLY A 6 6.77 -15.91 7.67
CA GLY A 6 7.38 -16.69 6.57
C GLY A 6 8.91 -16.85 6.70
N PRO A 7 9.69 -15.77 6.84
CA PRO A 7 11.14 -15.86 6.99
C PRO A 7 11.59 -16.57 8.28
N VAL A 8 10.83 -16.43 9.37
CA VAL A 8 11.15 -17.08 10.65
C VAL A 8 10.99 -18.59 10.52
N ILE A 9 9.82 -19.04 10.04
CA ILE A 9 9.55 -20.46 9.79
C ILE A 9 10.54 -21.00 8.74
N GLY A 10 10.81 -20.21 7.70
CA GLY A 10 11.75 -20.55 6.64
C GLY A 10 13.17 -20.79 7.15
N GLY A 11 13.69 -19.90 8.01
CA GLY A 11 15.02 -20.04 8.61
C GLY A 11 15.17 -21.32 9.43
N PHE A 12 14.22 -21.61 10.33
CA PHE A 12 14.27 -22.82 11.16
C PHE A 12 14.10 -24.12 10.38
N VAL A 13 13.23 -24.12 9.36
CA VAL A 13 13.03 -25.30 8.52
C VAL A 13 14.22 -25.53 7.61
N SER A 14 14.81 -24.48 7.04
CA SER A 14 15.99 -24.59 6.17
C SER A 14 17.26 -25.03 6.92
N GLU A 15 17.37 -24.74 8.22
CA GLU A 15 18.52 -25.17 9.02
C GLU A 15 18.41 -26.64 9.45
N LYS A 16 17.19 -27.13 9.72
CA LYS A 16 16.96 -28.49 10.25
C LYS A 16 16.55 -29.52 9.18
N LYS A 17 16.13 -29.09 7.99
CA LYS A 17 15.61 -29.93 6.91
C LYS A 17 16.04 -29.36 5.54
N ASP A 18 15.95 -30.18 4.50
CA ASP A 18 16.19 -29.75 3.12
C ASP A 18 15.19 -28.69 2.63
N PHE A 19 15.59 -27.89 1.64
CA PHE A 19 14.75 -26.85 1.02
C PHE A 19 13.37 -27.38 0.56
N ARG A 20 13.26 -28.65 0.18
CA ARG A 20 12.01 -29.31 -0.22
C ARG A 20 10.96 -29.32 0.89
N TRP A 21 11.37 -29.34 2.15
CA TRP A 21 10.45 -29.25 3.28
C TRP A 21 9.79 -27.88 3.40
N LEU A 22 10.43 -26.81 2.90
CA LEU A 22 9.80 -25.48 2.83
C LEU A 22 8.58 -25.50 1.90
N GLU A 23 8.68 -26.19 0.76
CA GLU A 23 7.57 -26.33 -0.19
C GLU A 23 6.40 -27.10 0.43
N TRP A 24 6.68 -28.17 1.17
CA TRP A 24 5.64 -28.93 1.88
C TRP A 24 4.93 -28.10 2.95
N VAL A 25 5.66 -27.29 3.72
CA VAL A 25 5.05 -26.40 4.74
C VAL A 25 4.11 -25.39 4.08
N ILE A 26 4.50 -24.82 2.93
CA ILE A 26 3.64 -23.91 2.17
C ILE A 26 2.40 -24.64 1.65
N LEU A 27 2.54 -25.86 1.12
CA LEU A 27 1.41 -26.68 0.66
C LEU A 27 0.40 -26.97 1.77
N PHE A 28 0.86 -27.35 2.97
CA PHE A 28 -0.04 -27.59 4.10
C PHE A 28 -0.78 -26.33 4.54
N MET A 29 -0.11 -25.17 4.57
CA MET A 29 -0.74 -23.90 4.88
C MET A 29 -1.80 -23.50 3.84
N VAL A 30 -1.51 -23.69 2.54
CA VAL A 30 -2.46 -23.43 1.46
C VAL A 30 -3.65 -24.39 1.54
N ALA A 31 -3.41 -25.68 1.78
CA ALA A 31 -4.47 -26.68 1.94
C ALA A 31 -5.38 -26.36 3.13
N PHE A 32 -4.80 -25.96 4.27
CA PHE A 32 -5.57 -25.53 5.44
C PHE A 32 -6.41 -24.28 5.16
N ASN A 33 -5.84 -23.27 4.48
CA ASN A 33 -6.56 -22.07 4.09
C ASN A 33 -7.70 -22.39 3.10
N TYR A 34 -7.46 -23.28 2.14
CA TYR A 34 -8.47 -23.74 1.18
C TYR A 34 -9.60 -24.49 1.89
N LEU A 35 -9.27 -25.40 2.81
CA LEU A 35 -10.25 -26.13 3.61
C LEU A 35 -11.12 -25.20 4.46
N TYR A 36 -10.51 -24.15 5.04
CA TYR A 36 -11.23 -23.11 5.78
C TYR A 36 -12.13 -22.24 4.89
N SER A 37 -11.78 -22.08 3.61
CA SER A 37 -12.57 -21.29 2.64
C SER A 37 -13.81 -22.03 2.11
N ILE A 38 -13.83 -23.37 2.12
CA ILE A 38 -14.96 -24.19 1.63
C ILE A 38 -16.30 -23.84 2.32
N PRO A 39 -16.39 -23.66 3.65
CA PRO A 39 -17.65 -23.31 4.31
C PRO A 39 -18.05 -21.83 4.18
N GLN A 40 -17.26 -20.97 3.53
CA GLN A 40 -17.63 -19.57 3.36
C GLN A 40 -18.70 -19.41 2.29
N PHE A 41 -19.87 -18.94 2.71
CA PHE A 41 -20.95 -18.58 1.79
C PHE A 41 -20.65 -17.25 1.09
N GLU A 42 -21.09 -17.16 -0.16
CA GLU A 42 -20.96 -15.98 -1.03
C GLU A 42 -21.38 -14.69 -0.30
N THR A 43 -20.43 -13.79 -0.03
CA THR A 43 -20.65 -12.55 0.73
C THR A 43 -20.84 -11.32 -0.19
N TYR A 44 -20.71 -11.48 -1.51
CA TYR A 44 -20.82 -10.35 -2.43
C TYR A 44 -22.27 -9.90 -2.61
N LYS A 45 -22.62 -8.77 -1.99
CA LYS A 45 -23.97 -8.17 -1.98
C LYS A 45 -24.61 -8.09 -3.37
N LYS A 46 -23.84 -7.79 -4.41
CA LYS A 46 -24.33 -7.73 -5.80
C LYS A 46 -24.76 -9.10 -6.34
N THR A 47 -24.02 -10.18 -6.05
CA THR A 47 -24.39 -11.54 -6.47
C THR A 47 -25.57 -12.07 -5.65
N ILE A 48 -25.63 -11.77 -4.35
CA ILE A 48 -26.78 -12.13 -3.50
C ILE A 48 -28.06 -11.44 -3.99
N LEU A 49 -27.99 -10.14 -4.31
CA LEU A 49 -29.12 -9.38 -4.86
C LEU A 49 -29.53 -9.89 -6.25
N GLN A 50 -28.57 -10.22 -7.13
CA GLN A 50 -28.86 -10.84 -8.43
C GLN A 50 -29.46 -12.26 -8.31
N LYS A 51 -29.08 -13.01 -7.28
CA LYS A 51 -29.61 -14.35 -7.02
C LYS A 51 -31.02 -14.25 -6.45
N ARG A 52 -31.27 -13.32 -5.51
CA ARG A 52 -32.62 -13.02 -4.99
C ARG A 52 -33.55 -12.47 -6.07
N SER A 53 -33.09 -11.54 -6.91
CA SER A 53 -33.88 -11.01 -8.04
C SER A 53 -34.15 -12.03 -9.15
N ARG A 54 -33.39 -13.14 -9.20
CA ARG A 54 -33.67 -14.28 -10.09
C ARG A 54 -34.63 -15.30 -9.47
N THR A 55 -34.60 -15.45 -8.15
CA THR A 55 -35.51 -16.33 -7.40
C THR A 55 -36.91 -15.70 -7.25
N GLU A 56 -36.98 -14.39 -7.05
CA GLU A 56 -38.22 -13.59 -7.07
C GLU A 56 -38.52 -13.17 -8.51
N LYS A 57 -39.29 -13.98 -9.24
CA LYS A 57 -39.60 -13.82 -10.67
C LYS A 57 -40.40 -12.56 -11.07
N ASN A 58 -40.48 -11.49 -10.28
CA ASN A 58 -41.25 -10.29 -10.63
C ASN A 58 -40.59 -9.00 -10.15
N ALA A 59 -40.21 -8.17 -11.13
CA ALA A 59 -40.16 -6.71 -11.18
C ALA A 59 -38.83 -6.24 -11.79
N GLU A 60 -38.91 -5.85 -13.08
CA GLU A 60 -37.92 -5.07 -13.84
C GLU A 60 -36.46 -5.39 -13.54
N ALA A 61 -35.93 -6.35 -14.31
CA ALA A 61 -34.49 -6.42 -14.50
C ALA A 61 -34.00 -5.04 -15.04
N PRO A 62 -33.13 -4.29 -14.32
CA PRO A 62 -32.40 -3.23 -15.00
C PRO A 62 -31.67 -3.86 -16.19
N PRO A 63 -31.68 -3.20 -17.36
CA PRO A 63 -31.32 -3.81 -18.62
C PRO A 63 -29.96 -4.46 -18.49
N ASN A 64 -29.90 -5.72 -18.89
CA ASN A 64 -28.72 -6.57 -18.99
C ASN A 64 -27.40 -5.77 -18.96
N LEU A 65 -26.75 -5.69 -17.80
CA LEU A 65 -25.30 -5.49 -17.77
C LEU A 65 -24.58 -6.79 -18.16
N LYS A 66 -25.06 -7.46 -19.22
CA LYS A 66 -24.19 -8.26 -20.07
C LYS A 66 -23.38 -7.28 -20.90
N SER A 67 -22.54 -6.50 -20.23
CA SER A 67 -21.34 -6.02 -20.90
C SER A 67 -20.46 -7.26 -21.02
N VAL A 68 -20.72 -8.08 -22.03
CA VAL A 68 -19.67 -8.90 -22.65
C VAL A 68 -18.72 -7.87 -23.26
N VAL A 69 -17.94 -7.24 -22.40
CA VAL A 69 -16.85 -6.37 -22.83
C VAL A 69 -15.88 -7.36 -23.46
N PRO A 70 -15.51 -7.20 -24.75
CA PRO A 70 -14.58 -8.11 -25.39
C PRO A 70 -13.31 -8.19 -24.55
N SER A 71 -12.76 -9.39 -24.36
CA SER A 71 -11.62 -9.65 -23.46
C SER A 71 -10.42 -8.73 -23.73
N SER A 72 -10.23 -8.29 -24.97
CA SER A 72 -9.24 -7.27 -25.35
C SER A 72 -9.58 -5.85 -24.86
N ALA A 73 -10.85 -5.44 -24.92
CA ALA A 73 -11.32 -4.17 -24.38
C ALA A 73 -11.43 -4.18 -22.85
N VAL A 74 -11.61 -5.35 -22.22
CA VAL A 74 -11.46 -5.53 -20.78
C VAL A 74 -10.02 -5.30 -20.38
N ILE A 75 -9.05 -5.91 -21.08
CA ILE A 75 -7.63 -5.70 -20.81
C ILE A 75 -7.24 -4.23 -21.04
N GLN A 76 -7.66 -3.60 -22.14
CA GLN A 76 -7.41 -2.16 -22.34
C GLN A 76 -8.12 -1.31 -21.28
N ARG A 77 -9.36 -1.60 -20.90
CA ARG A 77 -10.10 -0.81 -19.91
C ARG A 77 -9.65 -1.06 -18.46
N ILE A 78 -9.08 -2.23 -18.16
CA ILE A 78 -8.55 -2.62 -16.85
C ILE A 78 -7.08 -2.25 -16.69
N VAL A 79 -6.30 -2.19 -17.78
CA VAL A 79 -4.87 -1.85 -17.74
C VAL A 79 -4.65 -0.40 -18.19
N LEU A 80 -5.06 -0.01 -19.39
CA LEU A 80 -4.81 1.36 -19.89
C LEU A 80 -5.56 2.43 -19.11
N LYS A 81 -6.76 2.17 -18.59
CA LYS A 81 -7.52 3.19 -17.83
C LYS A 81 -6.83 3.56 -16.51
N PRO A 82 -6.38 2.61 -15.66
CA PRO A 82 -5.59 2.94 -14.47
C PRO A 82 -4.24 3.58 -14.78
N PHE A 83 -3.52 3.13 -15.82
CA PHE A 83 -2.26 3.79 -16.21
C PHE A 83 -2.51 5.21 -16.72
N LYS A 84 -3.50 5.43 -17.59
CA LYS A 84 -3.89 6.76 -18.07
C LYS A 84 -4.29 7.67 -16.91
N MET A 85 -5.05 7.15 -15.94
CA MET A 85 -5.43 7.90 -14.75
C MET A 85 -4.21 8.23 -13.87
N LEU A 86 -3.27 7.30 -13.72
CA LEU A 86 -2.01 7.51 -13.01
C LEU A 86 -1.17 8.63 -13.64
N PHE A 87 -1.06 8.65 -14.97
CA PHE A 87 -0.26 9.65 -15.70
C PHE A 87 -0.97 10.99 -15.89
N VAL A 88 -2.30 11.02 -15.89
CA VAL A 88 -3.08 12.28 -15.99
C VAL A 88 -3.09 13.02 -14.66
N GLU A 89 -3.05 12.31 -13.54
CA GLU A 89 -3.09 12.88 -12.20
C GLU A 89 -1.69 12.87 -11.57
N MET A 90 -0.94 13.94 -11.81
CA MET A 90 0.44 14.11 -11.34
C MET A 90 0.62 13.82 -9.84
N ILE A 91 -0.41 14.14 -9.03
CA ILE A 91 -0.45 13.85 -7.58
C ILE A 91 -0.31 12.36 -7.29
N VAL A 92 -1.15 11.54 -7.94
CA VAL A 92 -1.20 10.09 -7.70
C VAL A 92 0.09 9.47 -8.18
N LEU A 93 0.63 9.94 -9.30
CA LEU A 93 1.91 9.51 -9.82
C LEU A 93 3.04 9.69 -8.79
N PHE A 94 3.20 10.88 -8.20
CA PHE A 94 4.25 11.12 -7.21
C PHE A 94 4.05 10.27 -5.94
N MET A 95 2.82 10.14 -5.44
CA MET A 95 2.54 9.27 -4.29
C MET A 95 2.78 7.79 -4.59
N THR A 96 2.37 7.34 -5.77
CA THR A 96 2.56 5.96 -6.21
C THR A 96 4.03 5.63 -6.45
N ILE A 97 4.82 6.54 -7.04
CA ILE A 97 6.28 6.40 -7.14
C ILE A 97 6.89 6.29 -5.74
N TYR A 98 6.50 7.17 -4.82
CA TYR A 98 7.01 7.13 -3.45
C TYR A 98 6.64 5.84 -2.72
N MET A 99 5.38 5.40 -2.83
CA MET A 99 4.90 4.14 -2.25
C MET A 99 5.54 2.92 -2.90
N ALA A 100 5.83 2.96 -4.20
CA ALA A 100 6.52 1.91 -4.94
C ALA A 100 7.99 1.84 -4.52
N PHE A 101 8.67 2.98 -4.41
CA PHE A 101 10.06 3.05 -3.95
C PHE A 101 10.23 2.49 -2.53
N ASN A 102 9.43 2.94 -1.56
CA ASN A 102 9.52 2.42 -0.18
C ASN A 102 9.22 0.93 -0.12
N PHE A 103 8.28 0.45 -0.92
CA PHE A 103 7.97 -0.98 -1.01
C PHE A 103 9.12 -1.76 -1.67
N ALA A 104 9.79 -1.19 -2.66
CA ALA A 104 10.94 -1.80 -3.30
C ALA A 104 12.12 -1.94 -2.34
N VAL A 105 12.41 -0.89 -1.58
CA VAL A 105 13.42 -0.91 -0.50
C VAL A 105 13.03 -1.91 0.60
N PHE A 106 11.75 -1.99 0.96
CA PHE A 106 11.25 -3.02 1.88
C PHE A 106 11.57 -4.43 1.38
N TYR A 107 11.39 -4.70 0.09
CA TYR A 107 11.71 -6.00 -0.49
C TYR A 107 13.22 -6.24 -0.60
N SER A 108 14.02 -5.21 -0.85
CA SER A 108 15.48 -5.31 -0.81
C SER A 108 16.01 -5.81 0.53
N PHE A 109 15.32 -5.53 1.65
CA PHE A 109 15.73 -6.08 2.96
C PHE A 109 15.72 -7.61 3.01
N PHE A 110 14.90 -8.30 2.21
CA PHE A 110 14.93 -9.77 2.13
C PHE A 110 16.23 -10.30 1.54
N ALA A 111 16.87 -9.56 0.64
CA ALA A 111 18.19 -9.90 0.09
C ALA A 111 19.32 -9.32 0.95
N ALA A 112 19.14 -8.13 1.53
CA ALA A 112 20.15 -7.44 2.31
C ALA A 112 20.41 -8.11 3.66
N PHE A 113 19.37 -8.61 4.36
CA PHE A 113 19.54 -9.23 5.67
C PHE A 113 20.42 -10.50 5.61
N PRO A 114 20.14 -11.50 4.76
CA PRO A 114 21.03 -12.66 4.62
C PRO A 114 22.45 -12.27 4.18
N TYR A 115 22.58 -11.29 3.28
CA TYR A 115 23.89 -10.83 2.82
C TYR A 115 24.72 -10.19 3.96
N ILE A 116 24.10 -9.32 4.76
CA ILE A 116 24.78 -8.59 5.84
C ILE A 116 25.02 -9.49 7.05
N PHE A 117 23.98 -10.18 7.53
CA PHE A 117 24.06 -10.97 8.76
C PHE A 117 24.79 -12.30 8.54
N GLY A 118 24.62 -12.95 7.38
CA GLY A 118 25.39 -14.14 7.02
C GLY A 118 26.86 -13.83 6.73
N GLY A 119 27.13 -12.72 6.02
CA GLY A 119 28.50 -12.33 5.66
C GLY A 119 29.29 -11.69 6.81
N ARG A 120 28.80 -10.58 7.36
CA ARG A 120 29.53 -9.73 8.32
C ARG A 120 29.41 -10.23 9.76
N TYR A 121 28.26 -10.80 10.14
CA TYR A 121 27.97 -11.24 11.51
C TYR A 121 28.00 -12.77 11.68
N SER A 122 28.22 -13.52 10.59
CA SER A 122 28.28 -15.00 10.58
C SER A 122 27.08 -15.68 11.25
N PHE A 123 25.89 -15.14 11.03
CA PHE A 123 24.65 -15.70 11.57
C PHE A 123 24.25 -17.00 10.86
N THR A 124 23.59 -17.90 11.59
CA THR A 124 22.95 -19.08 10.98
C THR A 124 21.61 -18.72 10.34
N ALA A 125 21.10 -19.57 9.44
CA ALA A 125 19.84 -19.34 8.75
C ALA A 125 18.64 -19.09 9.71
N SER A 126 18.60 -19.76 10.86
CA SER A 126 17.57 -19.47 11.89
C SER A 126 17.74 -18.10 12.52
N GLN A 127 18.97 -17.68 12.79
CA GLN A 127 19.25 -16.36 13.38
C GLN A 127 18.94 -15.23 12.40
N GLU A 128 19.23 -15.42 11.11
CA GLU A 128 18.81 -14.49 10.05
C GLU A 128 17.28 -14.38 9.99
N GLY A 129 16.57 -15.51 10.03
CA GLY A 129 15.10 -15.54 10.09
C GLY A 129 14.54 -14.72 11.26
N LEU A 130 15.19 -14.78 12.43
CA LEU A 130 14.80 -13.99 13.62
C LEU A 130 14.90 -12.49 13.41
N THR A 131 15.86 -12.01 12.60
CA THR A 131 16.02 -10.56 12.37
C THR A 131 14.80 -9.95 11.68
N PHE A 132 14.04 -10.72 10.88
CA PHE A 132 12.79 -10.27 10.25
C PHE A 132 11.65 -10.00 11.24
N ILE A 133 11.75 -10.46 12.49
CA ILE A 133 10.78 -10.13 13.55
C ILE A 133 10.78 -8.61 13.82
N SER A 134 11.92 -7.93 13.65
CA SER A 134 11.99 -6.47 13.77
C SER A 134 11.08 -5.76 12.77
N ILE A 135 11.07 -6.23 11.52
CA ILE A 135 10.21 -5.70 10.45
C ILE A 135 8.74 -6.00 10.77
N ALA A 136 8.44 -7.22 11.25
CA ALA A 136 7.09 -7.58 11.67
C ALA A 136 6.58 -6.67 12.81
N LEU A 137 7.43 -6.43 13.82
CA LEU A 137 7.14 -5.55 14.94
C LEU A 137 6.90 -4.11 14.47
N GLY A 138 7.76 -3.60 13.58
CA GLY A 138 7.58 -2.27 12.99
C GLY A 138 6.29 -2.14 12.18
N CYS A 139 5.88 -3.19 11.45
CA CYS A 139 4.59 -3.21 10.76
C CYS A 139 3.40 -3.12 11.72
N VAL A 140 3.43 -3.83 12.85
CA VAL A 140 2.38 -3.77 13.88
C VAL A 140 2.32 -2.39 14.52
N ILE A 141 3.48 -1.85 14.92
CA ILE A 141 3.57 -0.50 15.50
C ILE A 141 3.07 0.55 14.50
N GLY A 142 3.48 0.46 13.24
CA GLY A 142 3.03 1.36 12.17
C GLY A 142 1.52 1.31 11.95
N PHE A 143 0.93 0.10 11.97
CA PHE A 143 -0.52 -0.05 11.86
C PHE A 143 -1.25 0.59 13.05
N LEU A 144 -0.79 0.33 14.27
CA LEU A 144 -1.35 0.94 15.49
C LEU A 144 -1.21 2.47 15.48
N ALA A 145 -0.07 2.99 15.00
CA ALA A 145 0.16 4.42 14.87
C ALA A 145 -0.82 5.08 13.88
N VAL A 146 -1.06 4.45 12.72
CA VAL A 146 -2.06 4.93 11.76
C VAL A 146 -3.47 4.92 12.37
N VAL A 147 -3.86 3.82 13.02
CA VAL A 147 -5.16 3.71 13.67
C VAL A 147 -5.32 4.77 14.76
N TYR A 148 -4.26 5.03 15.55
CA TYR A 148 -4.27 6.08 16.57
C TYR A 148 -4.45 7.47 15.97
N ILE A 149 -3.70 7.80 14.91
CA ILE A 149 -3.80 9.08 14.20
C ILE A 149 -5.21 9.24 13.62
N ASP A 150 -5.73 8.22 12.95
CA ASP A 150 -7.08 8.24 12.39
C ASP A 150 -8.12 8.41 13.49
N ARG A 151 -8.12 7.60 14.56
CA ARG A 151 -9.12 7.72 15.64
C ARG A 151 -9.08 9.06 16.37
N LYS A 152 -7.92 9.71 16.47
CA LYS A 152 -7.79 11.01 17.13
C LYS A 152 -8.19 12.18 16.21
N THR A 153 -7.83 12.08 14.93
CA THR A 153 -7.95 13.21 13.99
C THR A 153 -9.31 13.22 13.30
N TYR A 154 -9.83 12.04 12.93
CA TYR A 154 -11.04 11.92 12.11
C TYR A 154 -12.33 12.41 12.80
N PRO A 155 -12.60 12.09 14.07
CA PRO A 155 -13.82 12.59 14.74
C PRO A 155 -13.86 14.12 14.86
N ALA A 156 -12.70 14.75 15.09
CA ALA A 156 -12.60 16.21 15.13
C ALA A 156 -12.80 16.85 13.74
N LEU A 157 -12.36 16.15 12.69
CA LEU A 157 -12.56 16.57 11.30
C LEU A 157 -14.02 16.41 10.85
N GLU A 158 -14.68 15.31 11.22
CA GLU A 158 -16.10 15.09 10.95
C GLU A 158 -16.98 16.11 11.68
N ALA A 159 -16.62 16.50 12.90
CA ALA A 159 -17.29 17.58 13.63
C ALA A 159 -17.14 18.96 12.95
N LYS A 160 -16.03 19.19 12.22
CA LYS A 160 -15.72 20.47 11.58
C LYS A 160 -16.27 20.59 10.15
N TYR A 161 -16.24 19.52 9.37
CA TYR A 161 -16.62 19.53 7.96
C TYR A 161 -17.97 18.84 7.68
N GLY A 162 -18.46 18.01 8.60
CA GLY A 162 -19.60 17.12 8.39
C GLY A 162 -19.19 15.67 8.11
N VAL A 163 -20.10 14.73 8.34
CA VAL A 163 -19.88 13.30 8.09
C VAL A 163 -19.75 13.06 6.58
N GLY A 164 -18.61 12.51 6.15
CA GLY A 164 -18.37 12.14 4.74
C GLY A 164 -17.88 13.27 3.82
N THR A 165 -17.73 14.50 4.32
CA THR A 165 -17.26 15.68 3.57
C THR A 165 -15.82 16.09 3.93
N VAL A 166 -15.12 15.27 4.73
CA VAL A 166 -13.74 15.54 5.17
C VAL A 166 -12.80 15.56 3.96
N PRO A 167 -12.01 16.64 3.76
CA PRO A 167 -11.05 16.71 2.67
C PRO A 167 -10.00 15.59 2.77
N PRO A 168 -9.66 14.92 1.66
CA PRO A 168 -8.74 13.77 1.65
C PRO A 168 -7.33 14.14 2.11
N GLU A 169 -6.93 15.41 2.05
CA GLU A 169 -5.60 15.90 2.43
C GLU A 169 -5.28 15.63 3.90
N TYR A 170 -6.29 15.62 4.78
CA TYR A 170 -6.11 15.31 6.19
C TYR A 170 -5.77 13.83 6.46
N ARG A 171 -5.91 12.94 5.46
CA ARG A 171 -5.42 11.56 5.56
C ARG A 171 -3.90 11.44 5.41
N LEU A 172 -3.21 12.48 4.92
CA LEU A 172 -1.75 12.46 4.73
C LEU A 172 -0.93 12.66 6.01
N TYR A 173 -1.52 12.96 7.17
CA TYR A 173 -0.75 13.16 8.40
C TYR A 173 0.16 11.97 8.74
N GLY A 174 -0.32 10.74 8.53
CA GLY A 174 0.50 9.54 8.69
C GLY A 174 1.68 9.52 7.72
N ALA A 175 1.47 9.87 6.45
CA ALA A 175 2.52 9.93 5.44
C ALA A 175 3.61 10.98 5.76
N MET A 176 3.25 12.12 6.37
CA MET A 176 4.23 13.15 6.77
C MET A 176 5.17 12.68 7.88
N VAL A 177 4.65 11.93 8.85
CA VAL A 177 5.47 11.37 9.92
C VAL A 177 6.31 10.22 9.37
N GLY A 178 5.71 9.34 8.57
CA GLY A 178 6.40 8.21 7.97
C GLY A 178 7.50 8.62 7.00
N CYS A 179 7.35 9.74 6.28
CA CYS A 179 8.37 10.19 5.33
C CYS A 179 9.64 10.69 5.98
N ALA A 180 9.59 11.28 7.18
CA ALA A 180 10.81 11.64 7.91
C ALA A 180 11.50 10.40 8.49
N LEU A 181 10.73 9.38 8.87
CA LEU A 181 11.24 8.19 9.53
C LEU A 181 12.00 7.25 8.59
N ASN A 182 11.53 7.11 7.33
CA ASN A 182 12.14 6.24 6.32
C ASN A 182 13.62 6.57 6.02
N PRO A 183 14.03 7.80 5.67
CA PRO A 183 15.43 8.11 5.39
C PRO A 183 16.30 7.97 6.63
N VAL A 184 15.82 8.41 7.81
CA VAL A 184 16.57 8.28 9.07
C VAL A 184 16.89 6.83 9.36
N SER A 185 15.92 5.93 9.15
CA SER A 185 16.10 4.50 9.35
C SER A 185 17.09 3.87 8.35
N LEU A 186 17.10 4.32 7.08
CA LEU A 186 18.02 3.81 6.05
C LEU A 186 19.46 4.24 6.31
N PHE A 187 19.69 5.49 6.71
CA PHE A 187 21.02 5.95 7.11
C PHE A 187 21.51 5.24 8.38
N TRP A 188 20.63 5.07 9.37
CA TRP A 188 20.97 4.33 10.59
C TRP A 188 21.33 2.88 10.27
N PHE A 189 20.51 2.18 9.48
CA PHE A 189 20.76 0.80 9.07
C PHE A 189 22.09 0.66 8.32
N GLY A 190 22.30 1.48 7.30
CA GLY A 190 23.49 1.41 6.43
C GLY A 190 24.80 1.57 7.19
N TRP A 191 24.91 2.65 7.96
CA TRP A 191 26.17 2.97 8.64
C TRP A 191 26.45 2.06 9.84
N THR A 192 25.41 1.55 10.50
CA THR A 192 25.62 0.62 11.62
C THR A 192 25.99 -0.77 11.15
N ALA A 193 25.42 -1.21 10.02
CA ALA A 193 25.81 -2.46 9.38
C ALA A 193 27.24 -2.40 8.78
N ASP A 194 27.63 -1.28 8.17
CA ASP A 194 28.95 -1.10 7.55
C ASP A 194 30.10 -1.08 8.57
N LYS A 195 29.91 -0.31 9.66
CA LYS A 195 30.88 -0.21 10.76
C LYS A 195 30.99 -1.48 11.61
N GLY A 196 30.12 -2.48 11.38
CA GLY A 196 30.10 -3.70 12.18
C GLY A 196 29.74 -3.46 13.65
N VAL A 197 28.85 -2.49 13.91
CA VAL A 197 28.32 -2.23 15.26
C VAL A 197 27.56 -3.46 15.74
N HIS A 198 27.34 -3.64 17.04
CA HIS A 198 26.55 -4.76 17.58
C HIS A 198 25.28 -5.03 16.76
N TRP A 199 25.07 -6.29 16.35
CA TRP A 199 24.03 -6.74 15.41
C TRP A 199 22.62 -6.21 15.71
N LEU A 200 22.33 -5.93 16.98
CA LEU A 200 21.06 -5.36 17.40
C LEU A 200 20.77 -3.98 16.78
N SER A 201 21.79 -3.17 16.53
CA SER A 201 21.63 -1.82 15.97
C SER A 201 20.98 -1.82 14.57
N PRO A 202 21.52 -2.54 13.55
CA PRO A 202 20.85 -2.63 12.25
C PRO A 202 19.48 -3.31 12.32
N VAL A 203 19.28 -4.28 13.23
CA VAL A 203 17.96 -4.89 13.45
C VAL A 203 16.95 -3.88 13.99
N VAL A 204 17.34 -3.05 14.96
CA VAL A 204 16.48 -2.00 15.52
C VAL A 204 16.20 -0.92 14.48
N ALA A 205 17.16 -0.58 13.62
CA ALA A 205 16.97 0.40 12.54
C ALA A 205 15.91 -0.03 11.52
N ALA A 206 15.65 -1.33 11.36
CA ALA A 206 14.58 -1.81 10.47
C ALA A 206 13.15 -1.58 11.02
N VAL A 207 13.00 -1.42 12.34
CA VAL A 207 11.71 -1.11 12.99
C VAL A 207 11.14 0.24 12.52
N PRO A 208 11.84 1.38 12.67
CA PRO A 208 11.34 2.67 12.21
C PRO A 208 11.12 2.70 10.69
N PHE A 209 11.93 1.98 9.90
CA PHE A 209 11.69 1.84 8.46
C PHE A 209 10.32 1.20 8.17
N ALA A 210 10.03 0.06 8.81
CA ALA A 210 8.77 -0.64 8.62
C ALA A 210 7.56 0.17 9.12
N VAL A 211 7.72 0.90 10.24
CA VAL A 211 6.71 1.85 10.73
C VAL A 211 6.41 2.92 9.68
N GLY A 212 7.45 3.60 9.17
CA GLY A 212 7.27 4.66 8.18
C GLY A 212 6.69 4.15 6.86
N ASN A 213 7.11 2.97 6.40
CA ASN A 213 6.55 2.32 5.21
C ASN A 213 5.04 2.03 5.34
N ILE A 214 4.58 1.50 6.49
CA ILE A 214 3.15 1.28 6.73
C ILE A 214 2.39 2.60 6.81
N MET A 215 2.92 3.61 7.51
CA MET A 215 2.27 4.92 7.63
C MET A 215 2.09 5.58 6.26
N VAL A 216 3.13 5.59 5.44
CA VAL A 216 3.08 6.12 4.07
C VAL A 216 2.10 5.34 3.20
N TYR A 217 2.14 4.00 3.26
CA TYR A 217 1.26 3.17 2.44
C TYR A 217 -0.22 3.34 2.80
N SER A 218 -0.55 3.25 4.09
CA SER A 218 -1.94 3.36 4.56
C SER A 218 -2.51 4.74 4.25
N SER A 219 -1.78 5.83 4.57
CA SER A 219 -2.21 7.18 4.26
C SER A 219 -2.33 7.43 2.75
N GLY A 220 -1.38 6.95 1.95
CA GLY A 220 -1.42 7.09 0.50
C GLY A 220 -2.58 6.33 -0.15
N ALA A 221 -2.82 5.09 0.27
CA ALA A 221 -3.93 4.28 -0.23
C ALA A 221 -5.29 4.90 0.13
N LEU A 222 -5.44 5.40 1.36
CA LEU A 222 -6.66 6.11 1.79
C LEU A 222 -6.85 7.42 1.03
N TYR A 223 -5.77 8.16 0.76
CA TYR A 223 -5.83 9.39 -0.02
C TYR A 223 -6.31 9.14 -1.46
N ILE A 224 -5.75 8.13 -2.13
CA ILE A 224 -6.16 7.75 -3.50
C ILE A 224 -7.63 7.32 -3.52
N MET A 225 -8.06 6.51 -2.55
CA MET A 225 -9.44 6.04 -2.46
C MET A 225 -10.43 7.20 -2.24
N ASN A 226 -10.10 8.13 -1.33
CA ASN A 226 -10.99 9.25 -1.00
C ASN A 226 -11.00 10.35 -2.07
N SER A 227 -9.90 10.53 -2.82
CA SER A 227 -9.83 11.55 -3.87
C SER A 227 -10.70 11.21 -5.09
N TYR A 228 -10.74 9.94 -5.49
CA TYR A 228 -11.41 9.51 -6.73
C TYR A 228 -12.71 8.72 -6.52
N GLY A 229 -13.16 8.59 -5.27
CA GLY A 229 -14.38 7.88 -4.90
C GLY A 229 -14.39 6.40 -5.31
N SER A 230 -15.57 5.78 -5.22
CA SER A 230 -15.76 4.34 -5.44
C SER A 230 -15.60 3.90 -6.90
N LEU A 231 -15.81 4.80 -7.86
CA LEU A 231 -15.82 4.46 -9.29
C LEU A 231 -14.41 4.43 -9.92
N HIS A 232 -13.52 5.31 -9.47
CA HIS A 232 -12.18 5.48 -10.05
C HIS A 232 -11.05 5.20 -9.04
N GLY A 233 -11.30 5.32 -7.73
CA GLY A 233 -10.31 5.04 -6.69
C GLY A 233 -9.83 3.58 -6.66
N ALA A 234 -10.72 2.62 -6.91
CA ALA A 234 -10.35 1.19 -6.96
C ALA A 234 -9.38 0.89 -8.11
N SER A 235 -9.55 1.52 -9.27
CA SER A 235 -8.64 1.38 -10.40
C SER A 235 -7.29 2.07 -10.14
N ALA A 236 -7.29 3.28 -9.58
CA ALA A 236 -6.04 3.94 -9.21
C ALA A 236 -5.24 3.12 -8.17
N LEU A 237 -5.93 2.51 -7.20
CA LEU A 237 -5.31 1.64 -6.20
C LEU A 237 -4.73 0.36 -6.81
N SER A 238 -5.38 -0.23 -7.83
CA SER A 238 -4.82 -1.39 -8.53
C SER A 238 -3.58 -1.02 -9.34
N ALA A 239 -3.59 0.14 -10.01
CA ALA A 239 -2.40 0.69 -10.71
C ALA A 239 -1.21 0.85 -9.76
N ASN A 240 -1.48 1.47 -8.60
CA ASN A 240 -0.51 1.65 -7.54
C ASN A 240 0.04 0.32 -7.02
N SER A 241 -0.81 -0.69 -6.86
CA SER A 241 -0.40 -2.02 -6.43
C SER A 241 0.50 -2.70 -7.48
N LEU A 242 0.16 -2.60 -8.76
CA LEU A 242 0.97 -3.16 -9.85
C LEU A 242 2.37 -2.55 -9.86
N LEU A 243 2.48 -1.22 -9.80
CA LEU A 243 3.79 -0.56 -9.80
C LEU A 243 4.62 -0.93 -8.57
N ARG A 244 3.98 -1.00 -7.39
CA ARG A 244 4.63 -1.47 -6.16
C ARG A 244 5.18 -2.88 -6.31
N TYR A 245 4.37 -3.83 -6.76
CA TYR A 245 4.83 -5.22 -6.89
C TYR A 245 5.89 -5.38 -7.99
N ALA A 246 5.79 -4.63 -9.08
CA ALA A 246 6.83 -4.59 -10.12
C ALA A 246 8.16 -4.07 -9.55
N ALA A 247 8.14 -2.95 -8.82
CA ALA A 247 9.33 -2.40 -8.18
C ALA A 247 9.90 -3.33 -7.09
N GLY A 248 9.02 -3.92 -6.27
CA GLY A 248 9.38 -4.90 -5.23
C GLY A 248 9.98 -6.19 -5.76
N GLY A 249 9.59 -6.63 -6.97
CA GLY A 249 10.20 -7.77 -7.64
C GLY A 249 11.54 -7.43 -8.31
N ALA A 250 11.67 -6.22 -8.87
CA ALA A 250 12.89 -5.81 -9.57
C ALA A 250 14.05 -5.50 -8.61
N PHE A 251 13.77 -4.88 -7.46
CA PHE A 251 14.80 -4.40 -6.53
C PHE A 251 15.71 -5.49 -5.95
N PRO A 252 15.19 -6.62 -5.44
CA PRO A 252 16.01 -7.70 -4.92
C PRO A 252 17.02 -8.26 -5.94
N LEU A 253 16.70 -8.20 -7.24
CA LEU A 253 17.51 -8.77 -8.33
C LEU A 253 18.90 -8.14 -8.44
N PHE A 254 19.01 -6.83 -8.20
CA PHE A 254 20.27 -6.11 -8.21
C PHE A 254 20.76 -5.72 -6.80
N THR A 255 19.99 -6.05 -5.76
CA THR A 255 20.31 -5.64 -4.38
C THR A 255 21.68 -6.18 -3.96
N VAL A 256 21.93 -7.48 -4.13
CA VAL A 256 23.22 -8.10 -3.73
C VAL A 256 24.40 -7.49 -4.50
N GLN A 257 24.23 -7.22 -5.80
CA GLN A 257 25.27 -6.59 -6.64
C GLN A 257 25.55 -5.14 -6.23
N MET A 258 24.51 -4.39 -5.84
CA MET A 258 24.63 -3.05 -5.30
C MET A 258 25.42 -3.06 -3.98
N PHE A 259 25.08 -3.98 -3.07
CA PHE A 259 25.78 -4.13 -1.80
C PHE A 259 27.23 -4.58 -1.96
N SER A 260 27.54 -5.47 -2.92
CA SER A 260 28.91 -5.93 -3.16
C SER A 260 29.81 -4.88 -3.83
N SER A 261 29.24 -4.02 -4.69
CA SER A 261 30.02 -3.03 -5.45
C SER A 261 30.23 -1.72 -4.69
N LEU A 262 29.20 -1.22 -3.99
CA LEU A 262 29.27 0.05 -3.26
C LEU A 262 29.64 -0.12 -1.78
N GLY A 263 29.48 -1.33 -1.23
CA GLY A 263 29.52 -1.56 0.21
C GLY A 263 28.20 -1.22 0.90
N ILE A 264 28.06 -1.68 2.13
CA ILE A 264 26.78 -1.69 2.87
C ILE A 264 26.34 -0.27 3.24
N GLY A 265 27.29 0.56 3.68
CA GLY A 265 27.02 1.95 4.08
C GLY A 265 26.55 2.81 2.91
N TRP A 266 27.30 2.78 1.80
CA TRP A 266 26.99 3.60 0.62
C TRP A 266 25.76 3.11 -0.13
N ALA A 267 25.56 1.80 -0.29
CA ALA A 267 24.35 1.25 -0.90
C ALA A 267 23.08 1.70 -0.17
N SER A 268 23.10 1.65 1.17
CA SER A 268 21.97 2.10 2.01
C SER A 268 21.83 3.62 2.01
N SER A 269 22.93 4.37 1.95
CA SER A 269 22.91 5.83 1.86
C SER A 269 22.34 6.33 0.53
N LEU A 270 22.61 5.64 -0.58
CA LEU A 270 22.02 5.94 -1.88
C LEU A 270 20.49 5.82 -1.82
N LEU A 271 19.98 4.72 -1.26
CA LEU A 271 18.54 4.55 -1.03
C LEU A 271 17.99 5.61 -0.06
N GLY A 272 18.77 5.97 0.96
CA GLY A 272 18.46 7.07 1.89
C GLY A 272 18.32 8.42 1.19
N PHE A 273 19.24 8.79 0.29
CA PHE A 273 19.19 10.05 -0.45
C PHE A 273 17.97 10.11 -1.39
N VAL A 274 17.64 9.00 -2.07
CA VAL A 274 16.42 8.93 -2.88
C VAL A 274 15.18 9.06 -1.98
N SER A 275 15.18 8.44 -0.80
CA SER A 275 14.11 8.61 0.18
C SER A 275 13.97 10.06 0.64
N VAL A 276 15.08 10.76 0.93
CA VAL A 276 15.11 12.20 1.28
C VAL A 276 14.52 13.05 0.17
N ALA A 277 14.88 12.79 -1.09
CA ALA A 277 14.33 13.52 -2.23
C ALA A 277 12.81 13.40 -2.36
N LEU A 278 12.23 12.31 -1.84
CA LEU A 278 10.79 12.04 -1.86
C LEU A 278 10.05 12.50 -0.58
N VAL A 279 10.76 12.88 0.49
CA VAL A 279 10.19 13.48 1.72
C VAL A 279 9.26 14.68 1.47
N PRO A 280 9.58 15.64 0.57
CA PRO A 280 8.71 16.79 0.37
C PRO A 280 7.37 16.43 -0.31
N VAL A 281 7.24 15.24 -0.92
CA VAL A 281 6.05 14.87 -1.70
C VAL A 281 4.75 14.93 -0.86
N PRO A 282 4.63 14.23 0.30
CA PRO A 282 3.43 14.33 1.14
C PRO A 282 3.14 15.74 1.67
N TRP A 283 4.19 16.53 1.95
CA TRP A 283 4.08 17.89 2.46
C TRP A 283 3.53 18.86 1.41
N VAL A 284 4.05 18.78 0.19
CA VAL A 284 3.57 19.56 -0.96
C VAL A 284 2.11 19.20 -1.25
N LEU A 285 1.76 17.91 -1.21
CA LEU A 285 0.39 17.48 -1.46
C LEU A 285 -0.60 17.92 -0.39
N TYR A 286 -0.18 18.01 0.87
CA TYR A 286 -1.04 18.57 1.91
C TYR A 286 -1.31 20.06 1.70
N LYS A 287 -0.29 20.84 1.33
CA LYS A 287 -0.42 22.29 1.16
C LYS A 287 -1.10 22.69 -0.15
N TYR A 288 -0.84 21.96 -1.23
CA TYR A 288 -1.30 22.29 -2.59
C TYR A 288 -2.38 21.33 -3.12
N GLY A 289 -2.78 20.31 -2.35
CA GLY A 289 -3.74 19.29 -2.78
C GLY A 289 -5.07 19.85 -3.29
N SER A 290 -5.59 20.88 -2.63
CA SER A 290 -6.84 21.56 -3.04
C SER A 290 -6.71 22.28 -4.39
N ARG A 291 -5.61 22.99 -4.64
CA ARG A 291 -5.34 23.69 -5.91
C ARG A 291 -5.11 22.73 -7.06
N ILE A 292 -4.44 21.61 -6.79
CA ILE A 292 -4.12 20.61 -7.82
C ILE A 292 -5.37 19.77 -8.13
N ARG A 293 -6.22 19.46 -7.14
CA ARG A 293 -7.56 18.86 -7.39
C ARG A 293 -8.46 19.75 -8.24
N ALA A 294 -8.39 21.07 -8.08
CA ALA A 294 -9.16 22.00 -8.91
C ALA A 294 -8.78 21.95 -10.40
N HIS A 295 -7.61 21.40 -10.74
CA HIS A 295 -7.14 21.20 -12.12
C HIS A 295 -7.30 19.75 -12.61
N SER A 296 -7.88 18.85 -11.78
CA SER A 296 -8.11 17.44 -12.14
C SER A 296 -9.23 17.32 -13.17
N GLN A 297 -8.99 16.52 -14.22
CA GLN A 297 -9.96 16.28 -15.31
C GLN A 297 -11.00 15.19 -14.98
N TYR A 298 -10.88 14.55 -13.81
CA TYR A 298 -11.83 13.56 -13.33
C TYR A 298 -12.74 14.17 -12.27
N ILE A 299 -13.99 13.68 -12.19
CA ILE A 299 -14.93 14.03 -11.13
C ILE A 299 -14.34 13.52 -9.80
N THR A 300 -13.46 14.32 -9.21
CA THR A 300 -13.23 14.32 -7.77
C THR A 300 -14.57 14.70 -7.14
N ILE A 301 -14.91 14.15 -5.98
CA ILE A 301 -16.10 14.56 -5.25
C ILE A 301 -15.95 16.07 -5.02
N GLN A 302 -16.57 16.88 -5.88
CA GLN A 302 -16.67 18.31 -5.69
C GLN A 302 -17.43 18.47 -4.38
N ALA A 303 -16.91 19.29 -3.49
CA ALA A 303 -17.70 19.76 -2.36
C ALA A 303 -19.02 20.25 -2.95
N ILE A 304 -20.11 19.61 -2.54
CA ILE A 304 -21.45 20.02 -2.95
C ILE A 304 -21.58 21.45 -2.44
N GLU A 305 -21.42 22.41 -3.33
CA GLU A 305 -21.81 23.78 -3.10
C GLU A 305 -23.34 23.74 -2.93
N PRO A 306 -23.91 24.30 -1.86
CA PRO A 306 -25.35 24.26 -1.66
C PRO A 306 -26.00 25.08 -2.78
N GLU A 307 -26.53 24.38 -3.78
CA GLU A 307 -27.34 24.96 -4.85
C GLU A 307 -28.66 25.46 -4.24
N ASN A 308 -28.59 26.64 -3.62
CA ASN A 308 -29.73 27.50 -3.39
C ASN A 308 -30.03 28.22 -4.71
N THR A 309 -30.79 27.58 -5.59
CA THR A 309 -31.55 28.28 -6.62
C THR A 309 -32.96 27.72 -6.66
N PHE A 310 -33.82 28.48 -5.99
CA PHE A 310 -35.26 28.53 -6.22
C PHE A 310 -35.55 28.54 -7.72
N VAL A 311 -36.36 27.59 -8.17
CA VAL A 311 -37.24 27.77 -9.33
C VAL A 311 -38.63 27.35 -8.86
N GLU A 312 -39.31 28.30 -8.20
CA GLU A 312 -40.73 28.52 -8.49
C GLU A 312 -40.81 28.86 -9.97
N ASP A 313 -41.52 28.05 -10.76
CA ASP A 313 -42.40 28.50 -11.83
C ASP A 313 -43.08 27.31 -12.51
N GLY A 314 -44.42 27.36 -12.59
CA GLY A 314 -45.13 26.72 -13.70
C GLY A 314 -45.97 25.47 -13.40
N VAL A 315 -46.85 25.51 -12.39
CA VAL A 315 -48.07 24.68 -12.45
C VAL A 315 -49.00 25.30 -13.49
N THR A 316 -49.00 24.75 -14.70
CA THR A 316 -50.12 24.90 -15.65
C THR A 316 -50.24 23.68 -16.55
N ALA A 317 -51.32 22.93 -16.30
CA ALA A 317 -52.21 22.26 -17.24
C ALA A 317 -51.63 21.34 -18.33
N CYS A 318 -52.02 20.06 -18.30
CA CYS A 318 -52.79 19.52 -19.41
C CYS A 318 -53.82 18.49 -18.92
N LYS A 319 -55.00 18.57 -19.52
CA LYS A 319 -56.24 17.83 -19.28
C LYS A 319 -56.15 16.35 -19.62
#